data_AF-A0AAQ0HE61-F1
#
_entry.id   AF-A0AAQ0HE61-F1
#
_cell.length_a   1.000
_cell.length_b   1.000
_cell.length_c   1.000
_cell.angle_alpha   90.00
_cell.angle_beta   90.00
_cell.angle_gamma   90.00
#
_symmetry.space_group_name_H-M   'P 1'
#
loop_
_entity.id
_entity.type
_entity.pdbx_description
1 polymer ?
#
loop_
_entity_poly.entity_id
_entity_poly.type
_entity_poly.pdbx_seq_one_letter_code
_entity_poly.pdbx_strand_id
1 'polypeptide(L)'
;MQIIQASDELFNHVDAGLPMWSSDGDRMVRLNIAFRVTFADVPLINLGLTGVDSAHDQNLRFWLRAADVTPQGFSIEFSTWGDTHIARAAVSWQAVGEAYTKLPPSAVRGSRGNGELAP
;
A
#
# COMPACT_ATOMS: atom_id res chain seq x y z
N MET A 1 12.56 -12.85 -3.41
CA MET A 1 12.16 -11.65 -2.65
C MET A 1 12.07 -10.48 -3.62
N GLN A 2 10.94 -9.76 -3.60
CA GLN A 2 10.65 -8.60 -4.44
C GLN A 2 10.43 -7.37 -3.54
N ILE A 3 10.90 -6.21 -3.99
CA ILE A 3 10.69 -4.93 -3.33
C ILE A 3 10.17 -3.94 -4.37
N ILE A 4 9.05 -3.28 -4.07
CA ILE A 4 8.50 -2.16 -4.86
C ILE A 4 8.36 -0.97 -3.93
N GLN A 5 8.76 0.22 -4.38
CA GLN A 5 8.69 1.44 -3.59
C GLN A 5 8.36 2.64 -4.46
N ALA A 6 7.70 3.63 -3.87
CA ALA A 6 7.51 4.94 -4.46
C ALA A 6 7.27 5.99 -3.37
N SER A 7 7.34 7.26 -3.75
CA SER A 7 6.97 8.39 -2.90
C SER A 7 6.35 9.48 -3.76
N ASP A 8 5.30 10.12 -3.26
CA ASP A 8 4.64 11.23 -3.95
C ASP A 8 3.82 12.08 -2.96
N GLU A 9 3.27 13.19 -3.44
CA GLU A 9 2.21 13.92 -2.74
C GLU A 9 0.94 13.04 -2.67
N LEU A 10 0.39 12.88 -1.47
CA LEU A 10 -0.85 12.13 -1.25
C LEU A 10 -2.07 12.99 -1.55
N PHE A 11 -2.05 14.25 -1.10
CA PHE A 11 -3.05 15.26 -1.42
C PHE A 11 -2.53 16.67 -1.20
N ASN A 12 -3.15 17.62 -1.91
CA ASN A 12 -3.11 19.05 -1.65
C ASN A 12 -4.54 19.59 -1.67
N HIS A 13 -5.01 20.00 -0.49
CA HIS A 13 -6.37 20.46 -0.25
C HIS A 13 -6.46 21.99 -0.06
N VAL A 14 -5.33 22.68 0.14
CA VAL A 14 -5.34 24.14 0.34
C VAL A 14 -5.70 24.89 -0.94
N ASP A 15 -5.15 24.47 -2.08
CA ASP A 15 -5.34 25.19 -3.35
C ASP A 15 -6.80 25.20 -3.82
N ALA A 16 -7.52 24.10 -3.58
CA ALA A 16 -8.91 23.91 -3.98
C ALA A 16 -9.91 24.01 -2.81
N GLY A 17 -9.46 24.33 -1.59
CA GLY A 17 -10.31 24.44 -0.41
C GLY A 17 -11.03 23.13 -0.04
N LEU A 18 -10.36 21.99 -0.21
CA LEU A 18 -10.93 20.65 -0.02
C LEU A 18 -10.95 20.22 1.47
N PRO A 19 -11.73 19.17 1.84
CA PRO A 19 -12.14 18.93 3.23
C PRO A 19 -11.03 18.82 4.29
N MET A 20 -9.88 18.19 4.00
CA MET A 20 -8.73 18.15 4.93
C MET A 20 -8.25 19.54 5.38
N TRP A 21 -8.44 20.58 4.57
CA TRP A 21 -8.06 21.96 4.88
C TRP A 21 -9.25 22.80 5.39
N SER A 22 -10.45 22.61 4.83
CA SER A 22 -11.55 23.57 4.98
C SER A 22 -12.73 23.10 5.85
N SER A 23 -12.70 21.87 6.35
CA SER A 23 -13.78 21.29 7.14
C SER A 23 -13.25 20.81 8.49
N ASP A 24 -14.15 20.45 9.41
CA ASP A 24 -13.82 19.85 10.71
C ASP A 24 -14.39 18.42 10.81
N GLY A 25 -14.13 17.75 11.93
CA GLY A 25 -14.61 16.41 12.21
C GLY A 25 -13.80 15.34 11.49
N ASP A 26 -14.34 14.13 11.39
CA ASP A 26 -13.65 12.99 10.79
C ASP A 26 -13.54 13.15 9.27
N ARG A 27 -12.32 13.15 8.76
CA ARG A 27 -12.00 13.29 7.34
C ARG A 27 -10.94 12.27 6.95
N MET A 28 -11.01 11.78 5.71
CA MET A 28 -10.05 10.81 5.18
C MET A 28 -9.80 11.08 3.70
N VAL A 29 -8.52 11.02 3.31
CA VAL A 29 -8.10 10.84 1.92
C VAL A 29 -7.66 9.41 1.73
N ARG A 30 -8.10 8.79 0.63
CA ARG A 30 -7.72 7.43 0.24
C ARG A 30 -7.12 7.43 -1.16
N LEU A 31 -5.94 6.83 -1.29
CA LEU A 31 -5.28 6.62 -2.58
C LEU A 31 -5.07 5.13 -2.82
N ASN A 32 -5.51 4.64 -3.98
CA ASN A 32 -5.31 3.24 -4.37
C ASN A 32 -4.01 3.10 -5.16
N ILE A 33 -3.16 2.19 -4.71
CA ILE A 33 -1.87 1.87 -5.32
C ILE A 33 -1.97 0.50 -5.98
N ALA A 34 -1.77 0.45 -7.30
CA ALA A 34 -1.61 -0.79 -8.04
C ALA A 34 -0.13 -1.08 -8.27
N PHE A 35 0.31 -2.30 -7.97
CA PHE A 35 1.66 -2.73 -8.29
C PHE A 35 1.76 -3.02 -9.79
N ARG A 36 2.85 -2.57 -10.42
CA ARG A 36 3.13 -2.88 -11.83
C ARG A 36 3.41 -4.38 -12.07
N VAL A 37 3.88 -5.06 -11.03
CA VAL A 37 4.12 -6.50 -11.01
C VAL A 37 3.52 -7.04 -9.72
N THR A 38 2.68 -8.07 -9.83
CA THR A 38 2.02 -8.69 -8.67
C THR A 38 3.01 -9.48 -7.83
N PHE A 39 2.75 -9.56 -6.53
CA PHE A 39 3.44 -10.50 -5.63
C PHE A 39 2.83 -11.90 -5.73
N ALA A 40 3.54 -12.91 -5.22
CA ALA A 40 3.02 -14.28 -5.13
C ALA A 40 1.98 -14.45 -4.01
N ASP A 41 2.11 -13.67 -2.93
CA ASP A 41 1.20 -13.61 -1.79
C ASP A 41 1.10 -12.14 -1.29
N VAL A 42 0.25 -11.86 -0.29
CA VAL A 42 0.07 -10.53 0.29
C VAL A 42 1.41 -9.98 0.83
N PRO A 43 1.93 -8.87 0.28
CA PRO A 43 3.20 -8.30 0.74
C PRO A 43 3.04 -7.54 2.06
N LEU A 44 4.15 -7.36 2.78
CA LEU A 44 4.23 -6.40 3.88
C LEU A 44 4.36 -4.98 3.32
N ILE A 45 3.57 -4.05 3.86
CA ILE A 45 3.59 -2.64 3.47
C ILE A 45 4.14 -1.79 4.62
N ASN A 46 5.18 -1.02 4.36
CA ASN A 46 5.64 0.06 5.22
C ASN A 46 5.27 1.41 4.60
N LEU A 47 4.71 2.31 5.41
CA LEU A 47 4.43 3.69 5.04
C LEU A 47 5.33 4.64 5.83
N GLY A 48 5.75 5.73 5.18
CA GLY A 48 6.47 6.82 5.81
C GLY A 48 5.85 8.15 5.42
N LEU A 49 5.69 9.05 6.38
CA LEU A 49 5.35 10.44 6.09
C LEU A 49 6.62 11.15 5.61
N THR A 50 6.58 11.75 4.43
CA THR A 50 7.71 12.51 3.86
C THR A 50 7.48 14.02 3.88
N GLY A 51 6.24 14.46 4.08
CA GLY A 51 5.90 15.86 4.30
C GLY A 51 4.49 16.02 4.85
N VAL A 52 4.29 17.05 5.68
CA VAL A 52 2.98 17.49 6.15
C VAL A 52 3.02 19.00 6.34
N ASP A 53 1.99 19.67 5.84
CA ASP A 53 1.78 21.11 6.02
C ASP A 53 0.40 21.29 6.65
N SER A 54 0.37 21.81 7.87
CA SER A 54 -0.84 21.92 8.69
C SER A 54 -0.95 23.31 9.30
N ALA A 55 -2.19 23.70 9.65
CA ALA A 55 -2.41 24.89 10.44
C ALA A 55 -1.63 24.81 11.77
N HIS A 56 -1.18 25.96 12.27
CA HIS A 56 -0.30 26.05 13.44
C HIS A 56 -1.07 26.19 14.77
N ASP A 57 -2.37 26.46 14.71
CA ASP A 57 -3.20 26.91 15.82
C ASP A 57 -3.98 25.79 16.50
N GLN A 58 -4.06 24.62 15.87
CA GLN A 58 -4.74 23.42 16.38
C GLN A 58 -3.76 22.27 16.57
N ASN A 59 -4.15 21.28 17.39
CA ASN A 59 -3.32 20.07 17.56
C ASN A 59 -3.21 19.32 16.22
N LEU A 60 -2.00 18.87 15.90
CA LEU A 60 -1.78 17.99 14.75
C LEU A 60 -2.22 16.56 15.09
N ARG A 61 -3.30 16.11 14.47
CA ARG A 61 -3.90 14.79 14.68
C ARG A 61 -4.08 14.09 13.34
N PHE A 62 -3.46 12.94 13.15
CA PHE A 62 -3.69 12.13 11.96
C PHE A 62 -3.37 10.65 12.19
N TRP A 63 -3.95 9.80 11.35
CA TRP A 63 -3.51 8.41 11.15
C TRP A 63 -3.09 8.22 9.70
N LEU A 64 -2.03 7.43 9.50
CA LEU A 64 -1.59 6.94 8.20
C LEU A 64 -1.61 5.41 8.23
N ARG A 65 -2.36 4.78 7.32
CA ARG A 65 -2.56 3.33 7.30
C ARG A 65 -2.46 2.77 5.89
N ALA A 66 -1.88 1.57 5.80
CA ALA A 66 -2.04 0.72 4.63
C ALA A 66 -3.29 -0.14 4.86
N ALA A 67 -4.25 -0.06 3.96
CA ALA A 67 -5.50 -0.80 4.00
C ALA A 67 -5.65 -1.68 2.75
N ASP A 68 -6.51 -2.68 2.81
CA ASP A 68 -6.88 -3.57 1.70
C ASP A 68 -5.67 -4.10 0.90
N VAL A 69 -4.67 -4.59 1.64
CA VAL A 69 -3.44 -5.11 1.04
C VAL A 69 -3.72 -6.44 0.34
N THR A 70 -3.36 -6.50 -0.93
CA THR A 70 -3.49 -7.67 -1.80
C THR A 70 -2.18 -7.89 -2.56
N PRO A 71 -1.98 -9.04 -3.23
CA PRO A 71 -0.82 -9.23 -4.09
C PRO A 71 -0.74 -8.26 -5.28
N GLN A 72 -1.85 -7.60 -5.63
CA GLN A 72 -1.95 -6.66 -6.77
C GLN A 72 -1.76 -5.20 -6.37
N GLY A 73 -1.96 -4.85 -5.10
CA GLY A 73 -1.96 -3.48 -4.66
C GLY A 73 -2.46 -3.31 -3.24
N PHE A 74 -2.63 -2.07 -2.82
CA PHE A 74 -3.15 -1.69 -1.51
C PHE A 74 -3.73 -0.26 -1.57
N SER A 75 -4.33 0.21 -0.49
CA SER A 75 -4.72 1.61 -0.34
C SER A 75 -3.92 2.30 0.77
N ILE A 76 -3.56 3.55 0.53
CA ILE A 76 -3.08 4.47 1.57
C ILE A 76 -4.29 5.24 2.09
N GLU A 77 -4.54 5.18 3.38
CA GLU A 77 -5.53 5.99 4.08
C GLU A 77 -4.81 7.00 4.98
N PHE A 78 -5.07 8.28 4.74
CA PHE A 78 -4.69 9.36 5.65
C PHE A 78 -5.97 9.94 6.25
N SER A 79 -6.12 9.89 7.56
CA SER A 79 -7.28 10.44 8.26
C SER A 79 -6.90 11.46 9.31
N THR A 80 -7.82 12.39 9.57
CA THR A 80 -7.71 13.43 10.60
C THR A 80 -9.09 13.64 11.25
N TRP A 81 -9.13 14.34 12.38
CA TRP A 81 -10.36 14.54 13.15
C TRP A 81 -10.33 15.85 13.94
N GLY A 82 -11.50 16.23 14.49
CA GLY A 82 -11.67 17.46 15.26
C GLY A 82 -11.45 18.72 14.40
N ASP A 83 -10.81 19.71 14.98
CA ASP A 83 -10.48 21.01 14.39
C ASP A 83 -9.14 21.02 13.63
N THR A 84 -8.47 19.87 13.47
CA THR A 84 -7.19 19.81 12.77
C THR A 84 -7.37 20.13 11.28
N HIS A 85 -6.62 21.10 10.74
CA HIS A 85 -6.57 21.41 9.29
C HIS A 85 -5.21 21.08 8.70
N ILE A 86 -5.20 20.32 7.62
CA ILE A 86 -4.00 19.85 6.90
C ILE A 86 -4.11 20.28 5.46
N ALA A 87 -3.20 21.17 5.05
CA ALA A 87 -3.13 21.72 3.70
C ALA A 87 -2.70 20.65 2.69
N ARG A 88 -1.65 19.89 3.01
CA ARG A 88 -1.08 18.85 2.15
C ARG A 88 -0.31 17.81 2.96
N ALA A 89 -0.18 16.63 2.39
CA ALA A 89 0.67 15.56 2.92
C ALA A 89 1.35 14.81 1.77
N ALA A 90 2.58 14.38 1.99
CA ALA A 90 3.34 13.52 1.10
C ALA A 90 3.79 12.27 1.84
N VAL A 91 3.82 11.15 1.12
CA VAL A 91 4.11 9.82 1.69
C VAL A 91 5.11 9.06 0.83
N SER A 92 5.92 8.25 1.47
CA SER A 92 6.65 7.14 0.85
C SER A 92 6.02 5.82 1.27
N TRP A 93 6.15 4.82 0.41
CA TRP A 93 5.74 3.46 0.73
C TRP A 93 6.70 2.44 0.15
N GLN A 94 6.79 1.30 0.83
CA GLN A 94 7.56 0.14 0.39
C GLN A 94 6.73 -1.13 0.59
N ALA A 95 6.59 -1.91 -0.47
CA ALA A 95 6.02 -3.25 -0.45
C ALA A 95 7.15 -4.29 -0.54
N VAL A 96 7.19 -5.23 0.39
CA VAL A 96 8.18 -6.32 0.45
C VAL A 96 7.47 -7.66 0.51
N GLY A 97 7.81 -8.58 -0.38
CA GLY A 97 7.14 -9.88 -0.43
C GLY A 97 7.80 -10.88 -1.37
N GLU A 98 7.15 -12.02 -1.55
CA GLU A 98 7.60 -13.04 -2.48
C GLU A 98 7.33 -12.62 -3.93
N ALA A 99 8.32 -12.83 -4.79
CA ALA A 99 8.20 -12.50 -6.21
C ALA A 99 7.29 -13.52 -6.89
N TYR A 100 6.40 -13.06 -7.76
CA TYR A 100 5.64 -13.97 -8.60
C TYR A 100 6.58 -14.72 -9.54
N THR A 101 6.81 -16.01 -9.27
CA THR A 101 7.56 -16.88 -10.17
C THR A 101 6.56 -17.65 -11.01
N LYS A 102 6.59 -17.47 -12.34
CA LYS A 102 5.95 -18.43 -13.23
C LYS A 102 6.70 -19.75 -13.07
N LEU A 103 6.14 -20.70 -12.33
CA LEU A 103 6.65 -22.07 -12.37
C LEU A 103 6.60 -22.54 -13.83
N PRO A 104 7.71 -23.03 -14.41
CA PRO A 104 7.64 -23.68 -15.71
C PRO A 104 6.77 -24.94 -15.58
N PRO A 105 5.93 -25.27 -16.58
CA PRO A 105 5.18 -26.52 -16.57
C PRO A 105 6.14 -27.70 -16.80
N SER A 106 6.76 -28.21 -15.73
CA SER A 106 7.34 -29.56 -15.61
C SER A 106 8.15 -29.70 -14.31
N ALA A 107 7.46 -29.81 -13.18
CA ALA A 107 8.01 -30.39 -11.96
C ALA A 107 7.23 -31.63 -11.49
N VAL A 108 6.41 -32.24 -12.36
CA VAL A 108 5.94 -33.62 -12.17
C VAL A 108 6.99 -34.55 -12.78
N ARG A 109 8.08 -34.79 -12.04
CA ARG A 109 9.03 -35.85 -12.36
C ARG A 109 8.30 -37.18 -12.19
N GLY A 110 8.02 -37.86 -13.30
CA GLY A 110 7.45 -39.20 -13.28
C GLY A 110 8.37 -40.18 -12.57
N SER A 111 7.85 -40.88 -11.56
CA SER A 111 8.44 -42.12 -11.07
C SER A 111 7.92 -43.28 -11.93
N ARG A 112 8.64 -43.58 -13.02
CA ARG A 112 8.64 -44.94 -13.57
C ARG A 112 9.54 -45.79 -12.68
N GLY A 113 8.96 -46.79 -12.03
CA GLY A 113 9.65 -47.96 -11.50
C GLY A 113 8.90 -49.20 -11.96
N ASN A 114 9.41 -49.84 -13.02
CA ASN A 114 8.97 -51.16 -13.47
C ASN A 114 9.52 -52.24 -12.52
N GLY A 115 8.77 -53.32 -12.34
CA GLY A 115 9.34 -54.65 -12.14
C GLY A 115 8.61 -55.52 -11.11
N GLU A 116 7.70 -56.38 -11.58
CA GLU A 116 7.73 -57.81 -11.22
C GLU A 116 6.91 -58.58 -12.28
N LEU A 117 7.50 -59.63 -12.85
CA LEU A 117 6.92 -60.53 -13.85
C LEU A 117 6.37 -61.78 -13.16
N ALA A 118 5.10 -62.11 -13.44
CA ALA A 118 4.52 -63.47 -13.56
C ALA A 118 4.57 -64.38 -12.30
N PRO A 119 3.96 -65.59 -12.27
CA PRO A 119 3.33 -66.38 -13.35
C PRO A 119 1.83 -66.12 -13.59
#